data_AF-A0A1M6QLR2-F1
#
_entry.id   AF-A0A1M6QLR2-F1
#
_cell.length_a   1.000
_cell.length_b   1.000
_cell.length_c   1.000
_cell.angle_alpha   90.00
_cell.angle_beta   90.00
_cell.angle_gamma   90.00
#
_symmetry.space_group_name_H-M   'P 1'
#
loop_
_entity.id
_entity.type
_entity.pdbx_description
1 polymer ?
#
loop_
_entity_poly.entity_id
_entity_poly.type
_entity_poly.pdbx_seq_one_letter_code
_entity_poly.pdbx_strand_id
1 'polypeptide(L)' 'MENLKALLLECQLLIKEEKWEEAISKLKSLSEEHFKNLTLEEAKECLNLLNFLIQQTEEKKLQMAQTMVNINRLKGSIF' A
#
# COMPACT_ATOMS: atom_id res chain seq x y z
N MET A 1 -20.13 1.24 10.84
CA MET A 1 -19.52 0.97 9.53
C MET A 1 -18.34 1.91 9.39
N GLU A 2 -17.13 1.39 9.23
CA GLU A 2 -15.95 2.24 8.98
C GLU A 2 -16.06 2.88 7.60
N ASN A 3 -15.70 4.16 7.51
CA ASN A 3 -15.69 4.88 6.24
C ASN A 3 -14.48 4.41 5.40
N LEU A 4 -14.66 4.20 4.10
CA LEU A 4 -13.61 3.79 3.15
C LEU A 4 -12.31 4.61 3.31
N LYS A 5 -12.44 5.92 3.52
CA LYS A 5 -11.29 6.81 3.72
C LYS A 5 -10.46 6.42 4.94
N ALA A 6 -11.09 6.05 6.04
CA ALA A 6 -10.40 5.62 7.25
C ALA A 6 -9.61 4.32 7.03
N LEU A 7 -10.22 3.36 6.34
CA LEU A 7 -9.56 2.10 5.97
C LEU A 7 -8.34 2.33 5.08
N LEU A 8 -8.44 3.22 4.09
CA LEU A 8 -7.32 3.56 3.21
C LEU A 8 -6.17 4.25 3.96
N LEU A 9 -6.49 5.15 4.89
CA LEU A 9 -5.48 5.79 5.73
C LEU A 9 -4.79 4.79 6.68
N GLU A 10 -5.53 3.82 7.20
CA GLU A 10 -4.94 2.75 8.00
C GLU A 10 -4.03 1.85 7.16
N CYS A 11 -4.44 1.50 5.94
CA CYS A 11 -3.58 0.78 5.00
C CYS A 11 -2.29 1.56 4.71
N GLN A 12 -2.35 2.89 4.62
CA GLN A 12 -1.17 3.75 4.47
C GLN A 12 -0.19 3.58 5.63
N LEU A 13 -0.70 3.58 6.86
CA LEU A 13 0.10 3.36 8.07
C LEU A 13 0.75 1.98 8.06
N LEU A 14 -0.03 0.93 7.77
CA LEU A 14 0.47 -0.45 7.72
C LEU A 14 1.57 -0.64 6.66
N ILE A 15 1.41 -0.04 5.48
CA ILE A 15 2.43 -0.05 4.41
C ILE A 15 3.70 0.66 4.87
N LYS A 16 3.57 1.81 5.56
CA LYS A 16 4.72 2.56 6.08
C LYS A 16 5.47 1.79 7.17
N GLU A 17 4.74 1.03 7.99
CA GLU A 17 5.29 0.14 9.03
C GLU A 17 5.75 -1.22 8.49
N GLU A 18 5.67 -1.45 7.17
CA GLU A 18 6.06 -2.71 6.51
C GLU A 18 5.25 -3.94 7.00
N LYS A 19 4.05 -3.69 7.55
CA LYS A 19 3.08 -4.72 7.97
C LYS A 19 2.22 -5.17 6.78
N TRP A 20 2.88 -5.79 5.80
CA TRP A 20 2.27 -6.12 4.50
C TRP A 20 1.09 -7.07 4.60
N GLU A 21 1.16 -8.10 5.44
CA GLU A 21 0.08 -9.08 5.62
C GLU A 21 -1.19 -8.43 6.20
N GLU A 22 -1.01 -7.55 7.20
CA GLU A 22 -2.12 -6.80 7.80
C GLU A 22 -2.74 -5.84 6.79
N ALA A 23 -1.91 -5.12 6.01
CA ALA A 23 -2.39 -4.24 4.94
C ALA A 23 -3.19 -5.01 3.88
N ILE A 24 -2.71 -6.19 3.46
CA ILE A 24 -3.42 -7.06 2.50
C ILE A 24 -4.74 -7.55 3.08
N SER A 25 -4.75 -7.99 4.33
CA SER A 25 -5.97 -8.45 5.01
C SER A 25 -7.01 -7.33 5.06
N LYS A 26 -6.59 -6.11 5.42
CA LYS A 26 -7.45 -4.93 5.48
C LYS A 26 -8.01 -4.57 4.10
N LEU A 27 -7.16 -4.53 3.06
CA LEU A 27 -7.61 -4.28 1.68
C LEU A 27 -8.59 -5.35 1.17
N LYS A 28 -8.40 -6.62 1.55
CA LYS A 28 -9.32 -7.72 1.20
C LYS A 28 -10.66 -7.65 1.93
N SER A 29 -10.72 -6.95 3.07
CA SER A 29 -11.97 -6.71 3.81
C SER A 29 -12.85 -5.62 3.18
N LEU A 30 -12.33 -4.89 2.20
CA LEU A 30 -13.12 -3.94 1.43
C LEU A 30 -14.25 -4.65 0.69
N SER A 31 -15.44 -4.09 0.81
CA SER A 31 -16.69 -4.61 0.26
C SER A 31 -17.47 -3.50 -0.42
N GLU A 32 -18.46 -3.85 -1.26
CA GLU A 32 -19.32 -2.88 -1.95
C GLU A 32 -20.00 -1.88 -1.00
N GLU A 33 -20.25 -2.26 0.26
CA GLU A 33 -20.86 -1.37 1.25
C GLU A 33 -19.99 -0.15 1.58
N HIS A 34 -18.66 -0.27 1.48
CA HIS A 34 -17.74 0.84 1.71
C HIS A 34 -17.75 1.85 0.56
N PHE A 35 -18.25 1.46 -0.61
CA PHE A 35 -18.34 2.31 -1.80
C PHE A 35 -19.74 2.92 -1.98
N LYS A 36 -20.74 2.43 -1.24
CA LYS A 36 -22.11 2.95 -1.30
C LYS A 36 -22.19 4.35 -0.69
N ASN A 37 -23.00 5.20 -1.29
CA ASN A 37 -23.31 6.55 -0.83
C ASN A 37 -22.11 7.51 -0.75
N LEU A 38 -21.00 7.21 -1.43
CA LEU A 38 -19.91 8.18 -1.59
C LEU A 38 -20.36 9.32 -2.49
N THR A 39 -20.13 10.56 -2.04
CA THR A 39 -20.20 11.72 -2.93
C THR A 39 -19.08 11.69 -3.95
N LEU A 40 -19.22 12.44 -5.04
CA LEU A 40 -18.19 12.55 -6.07
C LEU A 40 -16.86 13.08 -5.51
N GLU A 41 -16.92 13.95 -4.52
CA GLU A 41 -15.73 14.50 -3.85
C GLU A 41 -15.04 13.43 -2.99
N GLU A 42 -15.79 12.71 -2.15
CA GLU A 42 -15.24 11.62 -1.33
C GLU A 42 -14.67 10.48 -2.19
N ALA A 43 -15.33 10.15 -3.30
CA ALA A 43 -14.84 9.15 -4.24
C ALA A 43 -13.50 9.57 -4.87
N LYS A 44 -13.37 10.85 -5.27
CA LYS A 44 -12.11 11.40 -5.79
C LYS A 44 -11.00 11.38 -4.74
N GLU A 45 -11.29 11.74 -3.50
CA GLU A 45 -10.33 11.67 -2.40
C GLU A 45 -9.85 10.23 -2.15
N CYS A 46 -10.77 9.27 -2.10
CA CYS A 46 -10.44 7.85 -1.93
C CYS A 46 -9.59 7.32 -3.09
N LEU A 47 -9.91 7.73 -4.33
CA LEU A 47 -9.12 7.38 -5.51
C LEU A 47 -7.70 7.96 -5.43
N ASN A 48 -7.56 9.21 -5.02
CA ASN A 48 -6.25 9.85 -4.82
C ASN A 48 -5.43 9.11 -3.76
N LEU A 49 -6.05 8.72 -2.65
CA LEU A 49 -5.40 7.90 -1.61
C LEU A 49 -4.96 6.54 -2.16
N LEU A 50 -5.81 5.84 -2.91
CA LEU A 50 -5.45 4.56 -3.53
C LEU A 50 -4.25 4.70 -4.47
N ASN A 51 -4.25 5.71 -5.34
CA ASN A 51 -3.12 5.98 -6.24
C ASN A 51 -1.83 6.24 -5.46
N PHE A 52 -1.92 6.99 -4.36
CA PHE A 52 -0.78 7.24 -3.49
C PHE A 52 -0.25 5.96 -2.81
N LEU A 53 -1.14 5.05 -2.39
CA LEU A 53 -0.74 3.75 -1.83
C LEU A 53 -0.05 2.86 -2.87
N ILE A 54 -0.56 2.85 -4.10
CA ILE A 54 0.05 2.10 -5.21
C ILE A 54 1.47 2.61 -5.44
N GLN A 55 1.64 3.93 -5.57
CA GLN A 55 2.95 4.54 -5.79
C GLN A 55 3.95 4.19 -4.67
N GLN A 56 3.56 4.31 -3.40
CA GLN A 56 4.43 3.96 -2.28
C GLN A 56 4.85 2.48 -2.30
N THR A 57 3.91 1.60 -2.65
CA THR A 57 4.19 0.16 -2.72
C THR A 57 5.15 -0.18 -3.87
N GLU A 58 5.02 0.50 -5.01
CA GLU A 58 5.95 0.37 -6.13
C GLU A 58 7.36 0.86 -5.79
N GLU A 59 7.48 2.02 -5.13
CA GLU A 59 8.76 2.55 -4.66
C GLU A 59 9.44 1.57 -3.68
N LYS A 60 8.70 1.02 -2.72
CA LYS A 60 9.20 0.00 -1.79
C LYS A 60 9.66 -1.26 -2.52
N LYS A 61 8.88 -1.74 -3.50
CA LYS A 61 9.27 -2.89 -4.33
C LYS A 61 10.59 -2.63 -5.07
N LEU A 62 10.78 -1.43 -5.63
CA LEU A 62 12.03 -1.05 -6.30
C LEU A 62 13.22 -1.02 -5.32
N GLN A 63 13.04 -0.46 -4.13
CA GLN A 63 14.07 -0.44 -3.08
C GLN A 63 14.48 -1.86 -2.66
N MET A 64 13.52 -2.77 -2.50
CA MET A 64 13.80 -4.18 -2.21
C MET A 64 14.60 -4.85 -3.34
N ALA A 65 14.20 -4.62 -4.59
CA ALA A 65 14.92 -5.17 -5.75
C ALA A 65 16.38 -4.66 -5.83
N GLN A 66 16.58 -3.36 -5.61
CA GLN A 66 17.94 -2.77 -5.56
C GLN A 66 18.77 -3.36 -4.42
N THR A 67 18.16 -3.55 -3.25
CA THR A 67 18.83 -4.17 -2.09
C THR A 67 19.26 -5.60 -2.40
N MET A 68 18.42 -6.40 -3.05
CA MET A 68 18.78 -7.76 -3.48
C MET A 68 19.94 -7.78 -4.48
N VAL A 69 19.92 -6.87 -5.47
CA VAL A 69 21.01 -6.74 -6.45
C VAL A 69 22.32 -6.38 -5.76
N ASN A 70 22.29 -5.45 -4.81
CA ASN A 70 23.49 -5.04 -4.05
C ASN A 70 24.03 -6.18 -3.19
N ILE A 71 23.17 -6.95 -2.51
CA ILE A 71 23.57 -8.14 -1.75
C ILE A 71 24.24 -9.17 -2.65
N ASN A 72 23.69 -9.43 -3.85
CA ASN A 72 24.28 -10.37 -4.79
C ASN A 72 25.64 -9.91 -5.33
N ARG A 73 25.79 -8.61 -5.63
CA ARG A 73 27.09 -8.02 -6.02
C ARG A 73 28.13 -8.15 -4.91
N LEU A 74 27.76 -7.85 -3.66
CA LEU A 74 28.66 -7.99 -2.51
C LEU A 74 29.13 -9.44 -2.36
N LYS A 75 28.21 -10.41 -2.43
CA LYS A 75 28.59 -11.84 -2.39
C LYS A 75 29.52 -12.23 -3.52
N GLY A 76 29.27 -11.76 -4.75
CA GLY A 76 30.15 -12.04 -5.90
C GLY A 76 31.51 -11.32 -5.86
N SER A 77 31.69 -10.35 -4.96
CA SER A 77 32.96 -9.60 -4.79
C SER A 77 33.83 -10.15 -3.65
N ILE A 78 33.27 -11.02 -2.80
CA ILE A 78 33.93 -11.58 -1.60
C ILE A 78 34.43 -13.03 -1.87
N PHE A 79 34.21 -13.55 -3.07
CA PHE A 79 34.75 -14.83 -3.55
C PHE A 79 35.65 -14.63 -4.78
#